data_AF-A0AB39V8D6-F1
#
_entry.id   AF-A0AB39V8D6-F1
#
_cell.length_a   1.000
_cell.length_b   1.000
_cell.length_c   1.000
_cell.angle_alpha   90.00
_cell.angle_beta   90.00
_cell.angle_gamma   90.00
#
_symmetry.space_group_name_H-M   'P 1'
#
loop_
_entity.id
_entity.type
_entity.pdbx_description
1 polymer ?
#
loop_
_entity_poly.entity_id
_entity_poly.type
_entity_poly.pdbx_seq_one_letter_code
_entity_poly.pdbx_strand_id
1 'polypeptide(L)'
;MAKKKAEDIKLTLTDEEREGLDNEGIKRVLTNKAVLEAAKKYKFTDEEQEEFDYLVENEKHKFFVAKAIEDKISVNENDVTKLYTDNKPSFDAQNIPFSQAKEIIQRDLLNQQVAILEAEELNKLVEEMGDSVEITKKELLFSKGNPDIIKTIIVGKVIGKKMADEKFEEQEQNKKDLEIIKDSVYINYYLDLEVRKNVKVTQEEITEIYENEKAKLGNVTPNSAYQQIANGLLNNKAIEERNNLINKIAEEYKVDEVAKEYTENEEN
;
A
#
# COMPACT_ATOMS: atom_id res chain seq x y z
N MET A 1 31.00 13.82 -5.36
CA MET A 1 30.00 14.62 -6.09
C MET A 1 29.15 15.34 -5.07
N ALA A 2 28.95 16.66 -5.18
CA ALA A 2 28.05 17.39 -4.29
C ALA A 2 26.61 16.92 -4.52
N LYS A 3 25.88 16.55 -3.44
CA LYS A 3 24.45 16.22 -3.54
C LYS A 3 23.71 17.50 -3.96
N LYS A 4 22.94 17.45 -5.04
CA LYS A 4 22.03 18.52 -5.45
C LYS A 4 21.02 18.80 -4.32
N LYS A 5 20.69 20.06 -4.06
CA LYS A 5 19.61 20.40 -3.13
C LYS A 5 18.26 20.00 -3.72
N ALA A 6 17.24 19.82 -2.88
CA ALA A 6 15.88 19.49 -3.35
C ALA A 6 15.38 20.51 -4.40
N GLU A 7 15.59 21.79 -4.11
CA GLU A 7 15.27 22.93 -4.99
C GLU A 7 15.98 22.91 -6.37
N ASP A 8 17.09 22.16 -6.51
CA ASP A 8 17.86 22.06 -7.77
C ASP A 8 17.37 20.91 -8.67
N ILE A 9 16.40 20.09 -8.20
CA ILE A 9 15.81 19.01 -8.98
C ILE A 9 14.54 19.52 -9.66
N LYS A 10 14.59 19.64 -10.98
CA LYS A 10 13.39 19.95 -11.77
C LYS A 10 12.54 18.68 -11.88
N LEU A 11 11.42 18.65 -11.16
CA LEU A 11 10.38 17.63 -11.35
C LEU A 11 9.75 17.80 -12.73
N THR A 12 9.51 16.69 -13.42
CA THR A 12 8.88 16.68 -14.73
C THR A 12 7.91 15.51 -14.85
N LEU A 13 6.82 15.71 -15.59
CA LEU A 13 5.88 14.68 -16.00
C LEU A 13 6.04 14.37 -17.49
N THR A 14 5.96 13.09 -17.86
CA THR A 14 5.80 12.67 -19.26
C THR A 14 4.39 13.00 -19.75
N ASP A 15 4.13 12.82 -21.05
CA ASP A 15 2.76 12.96 -21.59
C ASP A 15 1.84 11.85 -21.05
N GLU A 16 2.34 10.61 -20.99
CA GLU A 16 1.62 9.45 -20.42
C GLU A 16 1.25 9.68 -18.95
N GLU A 17 2.13 10.29 -18.15
CA GLU A 17 1.87 10.59 -16.74
C GLU A 17 0.83 11.70 -16.52
N ARG A 18 0.50 12.48 -17.55
CA ARG A 18 -0.48 13.57 -17.49
C ARG A 18 -1.82 13.21 -18.10
N GLU A 19 -1.88 12.12 -18.88
CA GLU A 19 -3.06 11.77 -19.64
C GLU A 19 -4.29 11.59 -18.73
N GLY A 20 -5.35 12.36 -19.01
CA GLY A 20 -6.61 12.30 -18.27
C GLY A 20 -6.56 12.86 -16.83
N LEU A 21 -5.47 13.52 -16.43
CA LEU A 21 -5.37 14.16 -15.13
C LEU A 21 -5.87 15.61 -15.17
N ASP A 22 -6.60 16.00 -14.12
CA ASP A 22 -6.87 17.39 -13.82
C ASP A 22 -5.71 18.03 -13.05
N ASN A 23 -5.85 19.32 -12.72
CA ASN A 23 -4.83 20.08 -12.00
C ASN A 23 -4.47 19.43 -10.64
N GLU A 24 -5.45 18.86 -9.94
CA GLU A 24 -5.21 18.14 -8.68
C GLU A 24 -4.48 16.82 -8.91
N GLY A 25 -4.83 16.09 -9.98
CA GLY A 25 -4.14 14.89 -10.43
C GLY A 25 -2.68 15.15 -10.76
N ILE A 26 -2.38 16.21 -11.53
CA ILE A 26 -1.02 16.66 -11.85
C ILE A 26 -0.24 16.94 -10.57
N LYS A 27 -0.82 17.74 -9.65
CA LYS A 27 -0.20 18.07 -8.36
C LYS A 27 0.09 16.81 -7.54
N ARG A 28 -0.83 15.84 -7.53
CA ARG A 28 -0.67 14.57 -6.80
C ARG A 28 0.47 13.73 -7.37
N VAL A 29 0.59 13.60 -8.69
CA VAL A 29 1.69 12.87 -9.33
C VAL A 29 3.04 13.54 -9.05
N LEU A 30 3.10 14.88 -9.17
CA LEU A 30 4.32 15.63 -8.83
C LEU A 30 4.69 15.48 -7.35
N THR A 31 3.71 15.49 -6.45
CA THR A 31 3.95 15.25 -5.01
C THR A 31 4.54 13.86 -4.79
N ASN A 32 3.98 12.82 -5.42
CA ASN A 32 4.53 11.46 -5.31
C ASN A 32 5.97 11.38 -5.83
N LYS A 33 6.29 12.05 -6.95
CA LYS A 33 7.66 12.14 -7.47
C LYS A 33 8.59 12.87 -6.49
N ALA A 34 8.14 13.97 -5.88
CA ALA A 34 8.92 14.70 -4.87
C ALA A 34 9.25 13.80 -3.67
N VAL A 35 8.26 13.06 -3.17
CA VAL A 35 8.43 12.12 -2.06
C VAL A 35 9.36 10.99 -2.46
N LEU A 36 9.24 10.44 -3.67
CA LEU A 36 10.14 9.43 -4.18
C LEU A 36 11.59 9.91 -4.26
N GLU A 37 11.82 11.14 -4.74
CA GLU A 37 13.15 11.75 -4.78
C GLU A 37 13.73 11.97 -3.36
N ALA A 38 12.89 12.39 -2.41
CA ALA A 38 13.28 12.48 -1.00
C ALA A 38 13.65 11.10 -0.44
N ALA A 39 12.82 10.09 -0.68
CA ALA A 39 13.02 8.71 -0.25
C ALA A 39 14.31 8.11 -0.83
N LYS A 40 14.58 8.30 -2.12
CA LYS A 40 15.81 7.83 -2.79
C LYS A 40 17.09 8.50 -2.25
N LYS A 41 16.98 9.70 -1.68
CA LYS A 41 18.11 10.42 -1.04
C LYS A 41 18.33 10.00 0.42
N TYR A 42 17.30 9.46 1.06
CA TYR A 42 17.37 8.96 2.43
C TYR A 42 18.34 7.78 2.49
N LYS A 43 19.14 7.71 3.58
CA LYS A 43 20.11 6.64 3.77
C LYS A 43 19.59 5.69 4.84
N PHE A 44 19.03 4.56 4.39
CA PHE A 44 18.62 3.48 5.28
C PHE A 44 19.80 2.96 6.12
N THR A 45 19.54 2.63 7.38
CA THR A 45 20.41 1.75 8.15
C THR A 45 20.38 0.34 7.54
N ASP A 46 21.31 -0.53 7.92
CA ASP A 46 21.33 -1.92 7.41
C ASP A 46 20.02 -2.66 7.75
N GLU A 47 19.44 -2.38 8.92
CA GLU A 47 18.17 -2.96 9.38
C GLU A 47 16.97 -2.39 8.61
N GLU A 48 16.95 -1.08 8.35
CA GLU A 48 15.91 -0.43 7.54
C GLU A 48 15.97 -0.91 6.08
N GLN A 49 17.17 -1.10 5.54
CA GLN A 49 17.37 -1.61 4.18
C GLN A 49 16.87 -3.05 4.06
N GLU A 50 17.10 -3.89 5.07
CA GLU A 50 16.60 -5.27 5.10
C GLU A 50 15.07 -5.33 5.15
N GLU A 51 14.42 -4.50 5.98
CA GLU A 51 12.95 -4.39 6.01
C GLU A 51 12.42 -3.90 4.66
N PHE A 52 13.06 -2.89 4.07
CA PHE A 52 12.71 -2.38 2.74
C PHE A 52 12.83 -3.45 1.65
N ASP A 53 13.96 -4.16 1.58
CA ASP A 53 14.19 -5.22 0.58
C ASP A 53 13.14 -6.34 0.74
N TYR A 54 12.82 -6.73 1.97
CA TYR A 54 11.76 -7.69 2.25
C TYR A 54 10.39 -7.24 1.72
N LEU A 55 10.03 -5.96 1.93
CA LEU A 55 8.77 -5.40 1.44
C LEU A 55 8.73 -5.35 -0.10
N VAL A 56 9.84 -4.97 -0.74
CA VAL A 56 9.95 -4.97 -2.21
C VAL A 56 9.73 -6.37 -2.76
N GLU A 57 10.47 -7.36 -2.26
CA GLU A 57 10.34 -8.74 -2.74
C GLU A 57 8.93 -9.29 -2.50
N ASN A 58 8.31 -8.97 -1.37
CA ASN A 58 6.94 -9.37 -1.09
C ASN A 58 5.93 -8.78 -2.09
N GLU A 59 6.04 -7.51 -2.44
CA GLU A 59 5.15 -6.91 -3.45
C GLU A 59 5.41 -7.47 -4.85
N LYS A 60 6.66 -7.79 -5.21
CA LYS A 60 6.96 -8.50 -6.46
C LYS A 60 6.33 -9.89 -6.50
N HIS A 61 6.38 -10.65 -5.41
CA HIS A 61 5.74 -11.96 -5.32
C HIS A 61 4.22 -11.86 -5.53
N LYS A 62 3.57 -10.85 -4.93
CA LYS A 62 2.13 -10.60 -5.16
C LYS A 62 1.84 -10.28 -6.62
N PHE A 63 2.66 -9.44 -7.24
CA PHE A 63 2.50 -9.10 -8.66
C PHE A 63 2.67 -10.32 -9.57
N PHE A 64 3.64 -11.19 -9.30
CA PHE A 64 3.81 -12.45 -10.02
C PHE A 64 2.55 -13.32 -9.95
N VAL A 65 2.01 -13.52 -8.74
CA VAL A 65 0.78 -14.31 -8.55
C VAL A 65 -0.40 -13.65 -9.26
N ALA A 66 -0.55 -12.32 -9.16
CA ALA A 66 -1.59 -11.58 -9.85
C ALA A 66 -1.52 -11.78 -11.38
N LYS A 67 -0.31 -11.73 -11.97
CA LYS A 67 -0.09 -12.03 -13.39
C LYS A 67 -0.45 -13.46 -13.77
N ALA A 68 -0.20 -14.43 -12.90
CA ALA A 68 -0.51 -15.84 -13.14
C ALA A 68 -2.03 -16.17 -13.08
N ILE A 69 -2.85 -15.24 -12.57
CA ILE A 69 -4.31 -15.41 -12.46
C ILE A 69 -5.11 -14.40 -13.28
N GLU A 70 -4.46 -13.38 -13.84
CA GLU A 70 -5.09 -12.24 -14.53
C GLU A 70 -6.09 -12.69 -15.60
N ASP A 71 -5.73 -13.71 -16.39
CA ASP A 71 -6.55 -14.26 -17.47
C ASP A 71 -7.70 -15.18 -17.01
N LYS A 72 -7.71 -15.57 -15.72
CA LYS A 72 -8.73 -16.43 -15.10
C LYS A 72 -9.85 -15.63 -14.44
N ILE A 73 -9.64 -14.33 -14.19
CA ILE A 73 -10.62 -13.46 -13.52
C ILE A 73 -11.78 -13.19 -14.47
N SER A 74 -13.00 -13.53 -14.04
CA SER A 74 -14.24 -13.26 -14.80
C SER A 74 -15.45 -13.22 -13.88
N VAL A 75 -16.21 -12.12 -13.96
CA VAL A 75 -17.46 -11.95 -13.21
C VAL A 75 -18.65 -12.25 -14.12
N ASN A 76 -19.54 -13.13 -13.65
CA ASN A 76 -20.74 -13.51 -14.38
C ASN A 76 -21.92 -12.57 -14.06
N GLU A 77 -22.50 -11.94 -15.08
CA GLU A 77 -23.65 -11.04 -14.95
C GLU A 77 -24.90 -11.73 -14.35
N ASN A 78 -25.06 -13.04 -14.53
CA ASN A 78 -26.15 -13.79 -13.92
C ASN A 78 -26.00 -13.86 -12.39
N ASP A 79 -24.78 -14.01 -11.88
CA ASP A 79 -24.50 -14.06 -10.45
C ASP A 79 -24.71 -12.68 -9.81
N VAL A 80 -24.33 -11.61 -10.53
CA VAL A 80 -24.61 -10.22 -10.13
C VAL A 80 -26.11 -9.98 -10.00
N THR A 81 -26.89 -10.37 -11.01
CA THR A 81 -28.34 -10.20 -11.04
C THR A 81 -29.01 -10.99 -9.91
N LYS A 82 -28.54 -12.22 -9.67
CA LYS A 82 -29.04 -13.08 -8.59
C LYS A 82 -28.76 -12.47 -7.22
N LEU A 83 -27.52 -12.07 -6.94
CA LEU A 83 -27.14 -11.43 -5.68
C LEU A 83 -27.90 -10.13 -5.44
N TYR A 84 -28.12 -9.33 -6.48
CA TYR A 84 -28.96 -8.13 -6.36
C TYR A 84 -30.38 -8.49 -5.96
N THR A 85 -30.99 -9.47 -6.63
CA THR A 85 -32.36 -9.90 -6.34
C THR A 85 -32.49 -10.43 -4.91
N ASP A 86 -31.54 -11.27 -4.48
CA ASP A 86 -31.52 -11.87 -3.15
C ASP A 86 -31.33 -10.81 -2.04
N ASN A 87 -30.61 -9.72 -2.32
CA ASN A 87 -30.30 -8.65 -1.36
C ASN A 87 -31.10 -7.36 -1.57
N LYS A 88 -32.06 -7.35 -2.50
CA LYS A 88 -32.84 -6.17 -2.87
C LYS A 88 -33.45 -5.43 -1.67
N PRO A 89 -34.04 -6.11 -0.66
CA PRO A 89 -34.59 -5.42 0.51
C PRO A 89 -33.54 -4.61 1.28
N SER A 90 -32.29 -5.06 1.32
CA SER A 90 -31.18 -4.35 1.99
C SER A 90 -30.75 -3.10 1.22
N PHE A 91 -30.66 -3.20 -0.11
CA PHE A 91 -30.35 -2.04 -0.96
C PHE A 91 -31.48 -1.01 -0.92
N ASP A 92 -32.73 -1.45 -0.99
CA ASP A 92 -33.91 -0.58 -0.88
C ASP A 92 -33.93 0.16 0.47
N ALA A 93 -33.64 -0.54 1.58
CA ALA A 93 -33.57 0.06 2.91
C ALA A 93 -32.47 1.12 3.04
N GLN A 94 -31.40 1.00 2.24
CA GLN A 94 -30.27 1.94 2.21
C GLN A 94 -30.41 3.02 1.10
N ASN A 95 -31.52 3.03 0.36
CA ASN A 95 -31.74 3.89 -0.81
C ASN A 95 -30.64 3.77 -1.88
N ILE A 96 -30.03 2.58 -2.02
CA ILE A 96 -28.99 2.32 -3.02
C ILE A 96 -29.68 1.94 -4.35
N PRO A 97 -29.49 2.72 -5.43
CA PRO A 97 -30.08 2.41 -6.74
C PRO A 97 -29.39 1.20 -7.38
N PHE A 98 -30.10 0.55 -8.31
CA PHE A 98 -29.62 -0.67 -8.97
C PHE A 98 -28.24 -0.51 -9.63
N SER A 99 -27.94 0.63 -10.26
CA SER A 99 -26.62 0.86 -10.89
C SER A 99 -25.48 0.80 -9.87
N GLN A 100 -25.65 1.45 -8.71
CA GLN A 100 -24.66 1.42 -7.63
C GLN A 100 -24.59 0.04 -6.97
N ALA A 101 -25.74 -0.61 -6.72
CA ALA A 101 -25.78 -1.96 -6.18
C ALA A 101 -25.06 -2.95 -7.10
N LYS A 102 -25.24 -2.82 -8.42
CA LYS A 102 -24.56 -3.62 -9.44
C LYS A 102 -23.04 -3.48 -9.34
N GLU A 103 -22.52 -2.26 -9.28
CA GLU A 103 -21.08 -2.00 -9.16
C GLU A 103 -20.50 -2.57 -7.86
N ILE A 104 -21.21 -2.41 -6.74
CA ILE A 104 -20.81 -2.97 -5.44
C ILE A 104 -20.70 -4.49 -5.54
N ILE A 105 -21.75 -5.15 -6.03
CA ILE A 105 -21.77 -6.62 -6.16
C ILE A 105 -20.68 -7.11 -7.11
N GLN A 106 -20.49 -6.45 -8.25
CA GLN A 106 -19.45 -6.82 -9.21
C GLN A 106 -18.05 -6.75 -8.59
N ARG A 107 -17.75 -5.66 -7.88
CA ARG A 107 -16.48 -5.50 -7.18
C ARG A 107 -16.29 -6.57 -6.10
N ASP A 108 -17.32 -6.86 -5.32
CA ASP A 108 -17.24 -7.84 -4.25
C ASP A 108 -17.03 -9.26 -4.79
N LEU A 109 -17.73 -9.63 -5.87
CA LEU A 109 -17.52 -10.89 -6.58
C LEU A 109 -16.10 -10.99 -7.16
N LEU A 110 -15.60 -9.92 -7.77
CA LEU A 110 -14.24 -9.86 -8.31
C LEU A 110 -13.21 -10.09 -7.20
N ASN A 111 -13.32 -9.38 -6.08
CA ASN A 111 -12.41 -9.52 -4.94
C ASN A 111 -12.43 -10.93 -4.36
N GLN A 112 -13.61 -11.56 -4.26
CA GLN A 112 -13.74 -12.94 -3.80
C GLN A 112 -13.07 -13.92 -4.76
N GLN A 113 -13.28 -13.75 -6.07
CA GLN A 113 -12.67 -14.60 -7.09
C GLN A 113 -11.15 -14.46 -7.09
N VAL A 114 -10.62 -13.23 -7.01
CA VAL A 114 -9.18 -12.98 -6.89
C VAL A 114 -8.62 -13.72 -5.69
N ALA A 115 -9.21 -13.59 -4.50
CA ALA A 115 -8.71 -14.26 -3.30
C ALA A 115 -8.71 -15.81 -3.42
N ILE A 116 -9.72 -16.38 -4.09
CA ILE A 116 -9.78 -17.83 -4.36
C ILE A 116 -8.66 -18.23 -5.32
N LEU A 117 -8.52 -17.54 -6.45
CA LEU A 117 -7.52 -17.84 -7.47
C LEU A 117 -6.09 -17.66 -6.95
N GLU A 118 -5.84 -16.62 -6.15
CA GLU A 118 -4.55 -16.43 -5.46
C GLU A 118 -4.24 -17.62 -4.55
N ALA A 119 -5.20 -18.06 -3.73
CA ALA A 119 -5.01 -19.20 -2.85
C ALA A 119 -4.76 -20.51 -3.63
N GLU A 120 -5.48 -20.73 -4.73
CA GLU A 120 -5.30 -21.88 -5.62
C GLU A 120 -3.91 -21.87 -6.28
N GLU A 121 -3.48 -20.73 -6.82
CA GLU A 121 -2.16 -20.61 -7.45
C GLU A 121 -1.04 -20.78 -6.41
N LEU A 122 -1.17 -20.21 -5.22
CA LEU A 122 -0.20 -20.41 -4.14
C LEU A 122 -0.10 -21.88 -3.71
N ASN A 123 -1.23 -22.58 -3.56
CA ASN A 123 -1.22 -24.00 -3.23
C ASN A 123 -0.55 -24.83 -4.32
N LYS A 124 -0.86 -24.54 -5.59
CA LYS A 124 -0.21 -25.19 -6.74
C LYS A 124 1.30 -24.96 -6.74
N LEU A 125 1.78 -23.75 -6.50
CA LEU A 125 3.21 -23.45 -6.42
C LEU A 125 3.90 -24.23 -5.29
N VAL A 126 3.25 -24.36 -4.13
CA VAL A 126 3.78 -25.13 -3.00
C VAL A 126 3.84 -26.62 -3.32
N GLU A 127 2.82 -27.17 -3.99
CA GLU A 127 2.79 -28.57 -4.43
C GLU A 127 3.84 -28.88 -5.51
N GLU A 128 3.99 -27.98 -6.49
CA GLU A 128 4.95 -28.14 -7.60
C GLU A 128 6.40 -28.11 -7.15
N MET A 129 6.73 -27.33 -6.13
CA MET A 129 8.11 -27.18 -5.68
C MET A 129 8.72 -28.50 -5.21
N GLY A 130 7.95 -29.38 -4.56
CA GLY A 130 8.35 -30.73 -4.14
C GLY A 130 9.53 -30.85 -3.15
N ASP A 131 10.31 -29.78 -2.98
CA ASP A 131 11.54 -29.69 -2.18
C ASP A 131 11.30 -29.02 -0.82
N SER A 132 12.20 -29.27 0.14
CA SER A 132 12.20 -28.55 1.41
C SER A 132 12.63 -27.09 1.23
N VAL A 133 11.90 -26.16 1.86
CA VAL A 133 12.29 -24.75 1.99
C VAL A 133 13.09 -24.56 3.27
N GLU A 134 14.31 -24.07 3.13
CA GLU A 134 15.16 -23.72 4.27
C GLU A 134 14.91 -22.28 4.72
N ILE A 135 14.75 -22.11 6.03
CA ILE A 135 14.68 -20.80 6.69
C ILE A 135 16.04 -20.49 7.31
N THR A 136 16.58 -19.34 6.97
CA THR A 136 17.84 -18.86 7.52
C THR A 136 17.66 -18.34 8.95
N LYS A 137 18.73 -18.33 9.75
CA LYS A 137 18.71 -17.71 11.09
C LYS A 137 18.31 -16.23 11.04
N LYS A 138 18.69 -15.53 9.96
CA LYS A 138 18.38 -14.13 9.72
C LYS A 138 16.87 -13.91 9.57
N GLU A 139 16.21 -14.72 8.75
CA GLU A 139 14.75 -14.69 8.57
C GLU A 139 13.99 -15.05 9.85
N LEU A 140 14.51 -16.01 10.63
CA LEU A 140 13.91 -16.35 11.93
C LEU A 140 14.00 -15.19 12.93
N LEU A 141 15.12 -14.47 12.95
CA LEU A 141 15.27 -13.26 13.79
C LEU A 141 14.36 -12.12 13.29
N PHE A 142 14.29 -11.89 11.99
CA PHE A 142 13.42 -10.89 11.36
C PHE A 142 11.96 -11.11 11.74
N SER A 143 11.47 -12.35 11.64
CA SER A 143 10.10 -12.71 12.02
C SER A 143 9.81 -12.60 13.51
N LYS A 144 10.84 -12.48 14.37
CA LYS A 144 10.72 -12.49 15.83
C LYS A 144 9.92 -13.70 16.35
N GLY A 145 9.96 -14.82 15.63
CA GLY A 145 9.19 -16.02 15.93
C GLY A 145 7.69 -15.94 15.63
N ASN A 146 7.22 -14.90 14.92
CA ASN A 146 5.83 -14.79 14.50
C ASN A 146 5.52 -15.86 13.42
N PRO A 147 4.60 -16.80 13.68
CA PRO A 147 4.31 -17.89 12.74
C PRO A 147 3.73 -17.41 11.41
N ASP A 148 2.97 -16.31 11.40
CA ASP A 148 2.38 -15.77 10.17
C ASP A 148 3.45 -15.15 9.28
N ILE A 149 4.40 -14.41 9.86
CA ILE A 149 5.55 -13.86 9.11
C ILE A 149 6.43 -15.00 8.58
N ILE A 150 6.66 -16.04 9.39
CA ILE A 150 7.40 -17.24 8.96
C ILE A 150 6.71 -17.91 7.76
N LYS A 151 5.39 -18.07 7.81
CA LYS A 151 4.61 -18.63 6.70
C LYS A 151 4.76 -17.79 5.43
N THR A 152 4.65 -16.46 5.54
CA THR A 152 4.86 -15.54 4.42
C THR A 152 6.27 -15.66 3.85
N ILE A 153 7.31 -15.79 4.67
CA ILE A 153 8.69 -16.00 4.22
C ILE A 153 8.82 -17.30 3.43
N ILE A 154 8.24 -18.41 3.93
CA ILE A 154 8.25 -19.70 3.23
C ILE A 154 7.57 -19.57 1.87
N VAL A 155 6.34 -19.05 1.84
CA VAL A 155 5.57 -18.87 0.60
C VAL A 155 6.33 -17.95 -0.37
N GLY A 156 6.89 -16.85 0.12
CA GLY A 156 7.72 -15.95 -0.69
C GLY A 156 8.91 -16.67 -1.33
N LYS A 157 9.62 -17.55 -0.60
CA LYS A 157 10.71 -18.35 -1.18
C LYS A 157 10.24 -19.29 -2.29
N VAL A 158 9.06 -19.89 -2.14
CA VAL A 158 8.45 -20.75 -3.18
C VAL A 158 8.21 -19.94 -4.45
N ILE A 159 7.55 -18.79 -4.30
CA ILE A 159 7.24 -17.89 -5.40
C ILE A 159 8.53 -17.37 -6.05
N GLY A 160 9.50 -16.91 -5.25
CA GLY A 160 10.76 -16.38 -5.74
C GLY A 160 11.58 -17.40 -6.54
N LYS A 161 11.55 -18.70 -6.15
CA LYS A 161 12.13 -19.77 -6.99
C LYS A 161 11.44 -19.87 -8.34
N LYS A 162 10.11 -19.91 -8.37
CA LYS A 162 9.34 -19.98 -9.62
C LYS A 162 9.60 -18.76 -10.52
N MET A 163 9.59 -17.56 -9.93
CA MET A 163 9.92 -16.31 -10.63
C MET A 163 11.31 -16.37 -11.26
N ALA A 164 12.31 -16.90 -10.57
CA ALA A 164 13.66 -17.06 -11.09
C ALA A 164 13.71 -18.08 -12.24
N ASP A 165 13.04 -19.22 -12.11
CA ASP A 165 12.95 -20.24 -13.15
C ASP A 165 12.31 -19.70 -14.44
N GLU A 166 11.29 -18.86 -14.31
CA GLU A 166 10.60 -18.19 -15.42
C GLU A 166 11.31 -16.92 -15.92
N LYS A 167 12.40 -16.53 -15.27
CA LYS A 167 13.12 -15.25 -15.50
C LYS A 167 12.15 -14.07 -15.50
N PHE A 168 11.16 -14.11 -14.62
CA PHE A 168 10.01 -13.22 -14.64
C PHE A 168 10.40 -11.74 -14.60
N GLU A 169 11.39 -11.37 -13.79
CA GLU A 169 11.89 -9.99 -13.69
C GLU A 169 12.70 -9.53 -14.92
N GLU A 170 13.22 -10.46 -15.74
CA GLU A 170 13.95 -10.12 -16.97
C GLU A 170 13.02 -9.83 -18.15
N GLN A 171 11.75 -10.23 -18.05
CA GLN A 171 10.74 -10.05 -19.10
C GLN A 171 10.40 -8.56 -19.27
N GLU A 172 10.55 -8.04 -20.49
CA GLU A 172 10.43 -6.61 -20.78
C GLU A 172 9.07 -6.02 -20.36
N GLN A 173 7.99 -6.79 -20.56
CA GLN A 173 6.64 -6.39 -20.19
C GLN A 173 6.44 -6.16 -18.68
N ASN A 174 7.27 -6.78 -17.83
CA ASN A 174 7.14 -6.68 -16.37
C ASN A 174 8.01 -5.57 -15.78
N LYS A 175 9.04 -5.10 -16.50
CA LYS A 175 10.05 -4.19 -15.95
C LYS A 175 9.46 -2.87 -15.46
N LYS A 176 8.58 -2.26 -16.26
CA LYS A 176 7.93 -0.99 -15.90
C LYS A 176 7.06 -1.15 -14.65
N ASP A 177 6.27 -2.22 -14.59
CA ASP A 177 5.39 -2.50 -13.45
C ASP A 177 6.19 -2.80 -12.18
N LEU A 178 7.27 -3.59 -12.28
CA LEU A 178 8.17 -3.89 -11.18
C LEU A 178 8.90 -2.64 -10.65
N GLU A 179 9.27 -1.71 -11.53
CA GLU A 179 9.84 -0.42 -11.14
C GLU A 179 8.81 0.45 -10.41
N ILE A 180 7.57 0.52 -10.91
CA ILE A 180 6.46 1.23 -10.25
C ILE A 180 6.18 0.63 -8.87
N ILE A 181 6.17 -0.70 -8.75
CA ILE A 181 6.00 -1.40 -7.46
C ILE A 181 7.11 -0.99 -6.50
N LYS A 182 8.37 -1.04 -6.94
CA LYS A 182 9.52 -0.68 -6.12
C LYS A 182 9.47 0.79 -5.67
N ASP A 183 9.10 1.70 -6.57
CA ASP A 183 8.96 3.13 -6.25
C ASP A 183 7.81 3.38 -5.26
N SER A 184 6.70 2.65 -5.38
CA SER A 184 5.60 2.69 -4.41
C SER A 184 6.02 2.20 -3.02
N VAL A 185 6.79 1.11 -2.95
CA VAL A 185 7.36 0.62 -1.68
C VAL A 185 8.32 1.65 -1.09
N TYR A 186 9.16 2.30 -1.92
CA TYR A 186 10.05 3.37 -1.48
C TYR A 186 9.29 4.51 -0.80
N ILE A 187 8.25 5.03 -1.47
CA ILE A 187 7.44 6.14 -0.96
C ILE A 187 6.80 5.75 0.38
N ASN A 188 6.11 4.62 0.43
CA ASN A 188 5.38 4.21 1.63
C ASN A 188 6.32 3.90 2.78
N TYR A 189 7.38 3.13 2.53
CA TYR A 189 8.35 2.75 3.56
C TYR A 189 9.04 3.97 4.17
N TYR A 190 9.48 4.90 3.33
CA TYR A 190 10.13 6.13 3.79
C TYR A 190 9.19 6.99 4.65
N LEU A 191 7.96 7.22 4.19
CA LEU A 191 6.97 8.00 4.95
C LEU A 191 6.66 7.32 6.29
N ASP A 192 6.39 6.01 6.29
CA ASP A 192 6.07 5.26 7.50
C ASP A 192 7.26 5.20 8.47
N LEU A 193 8.49 5.14 7.96
CA LEU A 193 9.70 5.18 8.76
C LEU A 193 9.87 6.52 9.48
N GLU A 194 9.73 7.63 8.77
CA GLU A 194 9.84 8.97 9.36
C GLU A 194 8.72 9.23 10.38
N VAL A 195 7.49 8.82 10.07
CA VAL A 195 6.35 8.89 10.99
C VAL A 195 6.62 8.07 12.24
N ARG A 196 7.09 6.81 12.12
CA ARG A 196 7.42 5.94 13.26
C ARG A 196 8.51 6.53 14.17
N LYS A 197 9.43 7.34 13.63
CA LYS A 197 10.49 8.01 14.41
C LYS A 197 9.97 9.20 15.22
N ASN A 198 8.99 9.92 14.67
CA ASN A 198 8.52 11.18 15.25
C ASN A 198 7.27 11.03 16.11
N VAL A 199 6.41 10.04 15.84
CA VAL A 199 5.13 9.88 16.55
C VAL A 199 5.30 9.11 17.85
N LYS A 200 4.85 9.73 18.94
CA LYS A 200 4.75 9.11 20.27
C LYS A 200 3.43 9.47 20.93
N VAL A 201 2.86 8.50 21.64
CA VAL A 201 1.71 8.71 22.52
C VAL A 201 2.17 8.53 23.95
N THR A 202 1.89 9.51 24.78
CA THR A 202 2.26 9.48 26.19
C THR A 202 1.12 8.93 27.04
N GLN A 203 1.47 8.40 28.21
CA GLN A 203 0.47 7.91 29.17
C GLN A 203 -0.42 9.05 29.69
N GLU A 204 0.14 10.27 29.81
CA GLU A 204 -0.59 11.47 30.25
C GLU A 204 -1.71 11.83 29.28
N GLU A 205 -1.43 11.85 27.97
CA GLU A 205 -2.43 12.10 26.93
C GLU A 205 -3.58 11.08 26.96
N ILE A 206 -3.25 9.80 27.14
CA ILE A 206 -4.25 8.73 27.24
C ILE A 206 -5.13 8.95 28.47
N THR A 207 -4.51 9.24 29.62
CA THR A 207 -5.21 9.46 30.88
C THR A 207 -6.09 10.70 30.82
N GLU A 208 -5.64 11.80 30.21
CA GLU A 208 -6.43 13.02 30.06
C GLU A 208 -7.71 12.76 29.24
N ILE A 209 -7.60 12.10 28.09
CA ILE A 209 -8.77 11.75 27.27
C ILE A 209 -9.70 10.81 28.04
N TYR A 210 -9.14 9.79 28.71
CA TYR A 210 -9.94 8.87 29.50
C TYR A 210 -10.73 9.60 30.59
N GLU A 211 -10.10 10.49 31.35
CA GLU A 211 -10.76 11.24 32.42
C GLU A 211 -11.86 12.18 31.89
N ASN A 212 -11.64 12.78 30.72
CA ASN A 212 -12.61 13.66 30.06
C ASN A 212 -13.80 12.89 29.44
N GLU A 213 -13.58 11.64 28.99
CA GLU A 213 -14.58 10.88 28.26
C GLU A 213 -15.19 9.72 29.04
N LYS A 214 -14.68 9.39 30.24
CA LYS A 214 -15.11 8.20 31.01
C LYS A 214 -16.61 8.13 31.28
N ALA A 215 -17.27 9.27 31.43
CA ALA A 215 -18.73 9.33 31.62
C ALA A 215 -19.52 8.84 30.38
N LYS A 216 -18.90 8.82 29.19
CA LYS A 216 -19.49 8.39 27.91
C LYS A 216 -19.15 6.95 27.54
N LEU A 217 -18.23 6.30 28.26
CA LEU A 217 -17.69 4.98 27.91
C LEU A 217 -18.63 3.79 28.21
N GLY A 218 -19.76 4.04 28.88
CA GLY A 218 -20.76 3.00 29.17
C GLY A 218 -20.15 1.78 29.88
N ASN A 219 -20.23 0.61 29.21
CA ASN A 219 -19.76 -0.67 29.76
C ASN A 219 -18.32 -1.04 29.35
N VAL A 220 -17.56 -0.14 28.71
CA VAL A 220 -16.17 -0.41 28.32
C VAL A 220 -15.27 -0.42 29.56
N THR A 221 -14.44 -1.46 29.71
CA THR A 221 -13.52 -1.54 30.85
C THR A 221 -12.44 -0.47 30.74
N PRO A 222 -11.88 0.02 31.87
CA PRO A 222 -10.80 1.00 31.81
C PRO A 222 -9.63 0.54 30.92
N ASN A 223 -9.18 -0.70 31.04
CA ASN A 223 -8.08 -1.19 30.21
C ASN A 223 -8.40 -1.17 28.71
N SER A 224 -9.62 -1.59 28.32
CA SER A 224 -10.04 -1.53 26.92
C SER A 224 -10.15 -0.08 26.42
N ALA A 225 -10.68 0.83 27.24
CA ALA A 225 -10.76 2.24 26.91
C ALA A 225 -9.37 2.86 26.70
N TYR A 226 -8.42 2.60 27.59
CA TYR A 226 -7.04 3.09 27.47
C TYR A 226 -6.38 2.59 26.18
N GLN A 227 -6.57 1.32 25.82
CA GLN A 227 -6.04 0.77 24.56
C GLN A 227 -6.69 1.43 23.33
N GLN A 228 -8.00 1.61 23.34
CA GLN A 228 -8.72 2.27 22.24
C GLN A 228 -8.27 3.72 22.07
N ILE A 229 -8.14 4.47 23.18
CA ILE A 229 -7.64 5.85 23.18
C ILE A 229 -6.20 5.90 22.68
N ALA A 230 -5.32 5.02 23.17
CA ALA A 230 -3.93 4.95 22.73
C ALA A 230 -3.82 4.71 21.21
N ASN A 231 -4.57 3.73 20.69
CA ASN A 231 -4.58 3.42 19.26
C ASN A 231 -5.16 4.57 18.43
N GLY A 232 -6.25 5.19 18.89
CA GLY A 232 -6.86 6.35 18.22
C GLY A 232 -5.91 7.54 18.15
N LEU A 233 -5.25 7.87 19.27
CA LEU A 233 -4.23 8.91 19.34
C LEU A 233 -3.05 8.61 18.42
N LEU A 234 -2.54 7.38 18.45
CA LEU A 234 -1.41 6.96 17.63
C LEU A 234 -1.73 7.13 16.15
N ASN A 235 -2.91 6.66 15.72
CA ASN A 235 -3.36 6.76 14.34
C ASN A 235 -3.53 8.22 13.89
N ASN A 236 -4.17 9.05 14.71
CA ASN A 236 -4.38 10.46 14.38
C ASN A 236 -3.05 11.21 14.23
N LYS A 237 -2.12 11.03 15.17
CA LYS A 237 -0.79 11.63 15.10
C LYS A 237 0.02 11.10 13.91
N ALA A 238 -0.09 9.82 13.60
CA ALA A 238 0.56 9.23 12.44
C ALA A 238 0.08 9.84 11.12
N ILE A 239 -1.24 10.04 10.98
CA ILE A 239 -1.82 10.69 9.81
C ILE A 239 -1.37 12.16 9.70
N GLU A 240 -1.40 12.89 10.81
CA GLU A 240 -0.98 14.29 10.85
C GLU A 240 0.51 14.44 10.48
N GLU A 241 1.39 13.65 11.11
CA GLU A 241 2.83 13.67 10.83
C GLU A 241 3.12 13.29 9.37
N ARG A 242 2.42 12.29 8.83
CA ARG A 242 2.56 11.89 7.43
C ARG A 242 2.19 13.03 6.48
N ASN A 243 1.08 13.71 6.74
CA ASN A 243 0.63 14.84 5.92
C ASN A 243 1.59 16.03 6.02
N ASN A 244 2.09 16.33 7.23
CA ASN A 244 3.06 17.40 7.45
C ASN A 244 4.38 17.13 6.70
N LEU A 245 4.86 15.88 6.73
CA LEU A 245 6.05 15.46 5.99
C LEU A 245 5.84 15.60 4.47
N ILE A 246 4.71 15.12 3.95
CA ILE A 246 4.39 15.26 2.51
C ILE A 246 4.33 16.74 2.10
N ASN A 247 3.65 17.59 2.88
CA ASN A 247 3.55 19.01 2.60
C ASN A 247 4.92 19.69 2.61
N LYS A 248 5.76 19.38 3.59
CA LYS A 248 7.12 19.90 3.67
C LYS A 248 7.95 19.50 2.46
N ILE A 249 7.87 18.24 2.03
CA ILE A 249 8.56 17.77 0.82
C ILE A 249 8.01 18.49 -0.42
N ALA A 250 6.69 18.64 -0.53
CA ALA A 250 6.07 19.34 -1.65
C ALA A 250 6.53 20.80 -1.75
N GLU A 251 6.68 21.49 -0.60
CA GLU A 251 7.26 22.83 -0.52
C GLU A 251 8.75 22.86 -0.93
N GLU A 252 9.56 21.94 -0.41
CA GLU A 252 11.01 21.85 -0.73
C GLU A 252 11.28 21.63 -2.22
N TYR A 253 10.41 20.89 -2.90
CA TYR A 253 10.47 20.64 -4.34
C TYR A 253 9.60 21.60 -5.17
N LYS A 254 8.97 22.59 -4.53
CA LYS A 254 8.13 23.61 -5.17
C LYS A 254 7.06 23.03 -6.10
N VAL A 255 6.41 21.96 -5.64
CA VAL A 255 5.41 21.22 -6.44
C VAL A 255 4.33 22.14 -7.00
N ASP A 256 3.88 23.13 -6.23
CA ASP A 256 2.86 24.10 -6.68
C ASP A 256 3.34 25.01 -7.82
N GLU A 257 4.61 25.38 -7.84
CA GLU A 257 5.18 26.17 -8.93
C GLU A 257 5.30 25.31 -10.20
N VAL A 258 5.80 24.08 -10.05
CA VAL A 258 5.95 23.14 -11.16
C VAL A 258 4.61 22.74 -11.75
N ALA A 259 3.59 22.52 -10.91
CA ALA A 259 2.24 22.17 -11.38
C ALA A 259 1.63 23.27 -12.26
N LYS A 260 1.87 24.55 -11.95
CA LYS A 260 1.39 25.68 -12.76
C LYS A 260 1.99 25.69 -14.16
N GLU A 261 3.25 25.28 -14.33
CA GLU A 261 3.87 25.15 -15.66
C GLU A 261 3.07 24.19 -16.57
N TYR A 262 2.36 23.21 -16.01
CA TYR A 262 1.55 22.27 -16.79
C TYR A 262 0.15 22.79 -17.09
N THR A 263 -0.43 23.62 -16.21
CA THR A 263 -1.77 24.16 -16.40
C THR A 263 -1.79 25.39 -17.32
N GLU A 264 -0.73 26.21 -17.29
CA GLU A 264 -0.62 27.42 -18.13
C GLU A 264 -0.27 27.10 -19.60
N ASN A 265 0.32 25.93 -19.87
CA ASN A 265 0.68 25.49 -21.21
C ASN A 265 -0.46 24.82 -21.99
N GLU A 266 -1.61 24.51 -21.35
CA GLU A 266 -2.80 23.98 -22.04
C GLU A 266 -3.75 25.08 -22.57
N GLU A 267 -3.55 26.34 -22.16
CA GLU A 267 -4.36 27.48 -22.63
C GLU A 267 -3.85 28.16 -23.92
N ASN A 268 -2.79 27.64 -24.57
CA ASN A 268 -2.22 28.20 -25.82
C ASN A 268 -2.27 27.24 -27.01
#